data_AF-S2RYX5-F1
#
_entry.id   AF-S2RYX5-F1
#
_cell.length_a   1.000
_cell.length_b   1.000
_cell.length_c   1.000
_cell.angle_alpha   90.00
_cell.angle_beta   90.00
_cell.angle_gamma   90.00
#
_symmetry.space_group_name_H-M   'P 1'
#
loop_
_entity.id
_entity.type
_entity.pdbx_description
1 polymer ?
#
loop_
_entity_poly.entity_id
_entity_poly.type
_entity_poly.pdbx_seq_one_letter_code
_entity_poly.pdbx_strand_id
1 'polypeptide(L)'
;GLEGKIAAIRYARENDIPFLGICLGMQMASVEFARDVLGLKDAGTTETQPDIKDPIIDLMRDQVGVKNLGGTLRLGLYPCVLKPGSVAAKAYDNAHEIQKRHRHRYEFNTKYRQAMEDHGLVFSGVSPDNRLMEIIEYPKNKFFVAPQYHPEFQSRPNKPEGLFKAFIQAAGDFKA
;
A
#
# COMPACT_ATOMS: atom_id res chain seq x y z
N GLY A 1 -5.73 18.15 -1.50
CA GLY A 1 -6.10 17.21 -2.59
C GLY A 1 -5.11 16.06 -2.65
N LEU A 2 -5.15 15.23 -3.71
CA LEU A 2 -4.21 14.10 -3.88
C LEU A 2 -2.75 14.58 -3.96
N GLU A 3 -2.47 15.64 -4.71
CA GLU A 3 -1.10 16.19 -4.87
C GLU A 3 -0.46 16.59 -3.54
N GLY A 4 -1.22 17.18 -2.62
CA GLY A 4 -0.71 17.50 -1.28
C GLY A 4 -0.36 16.27 -0.44
N LYS A 5 -1.11 15.16 -0.61
CA LYS A 5 -0.81 13.88 0.05
C LYS A 5 0.45 13.26 -0.56
N ILE A 6 0.59 13.27 -1.88
CA ILE A 6 1.79 12.79 -2.59
C ILE A 6 3.03 13.57 -2.14
N ALA A 7 2.93 14.90 -2.03
CA ALA A 7 4.03 15.73 -1.52
C ALA A 7 4.42 15.39 -0.08
N ALA A 8 3.43 15.17 0.80
CA ALA A 8 3.69 14.76 2.18
C ALA A 8 4.34 13.36 2.28
N ILE A 9 3.91 12.42 1.42
CA ILE A 9 4.50 11.08 1.35
C ILE A 9 5.96 11.14 0.90
N ARG A 10 6.25 11.92 -0.15
CA ARG A 10 7.61 12.16 -0.62
C ARG A 10 8.47 12.71 0.51
N TYR A 11 7.99 13.75 1.19
CA TYR A 11 8.70 14.34 2.31
C TYR A 11 9.01 13.31 3.39
N ALA A 12 8.04 12.47 3.77
CA ALA A 12 8.28 11.41 4.75
C ALA A 12 9.31 10.38 4.26
N ARG A 13 9.23 9.97 2.99
CA ARG A 13 10.18 9.02 2.39
C ARG A 13 11.60 9.56 2.34
N GLU A 14 11.79 10.79 1.86
CA GLU A 14 13.12 11.40 1.69
C GLU A 14 13.80 11.75 3.02
N ASN A 15 13.03 11.97 4.08
CA ASN A 15 13.54 12.37 5.40
C ASN A 15 13.50 11.24 6.45
N ASP A 16 13.31 9.98 6.02
CA ASP A 16 13.22 8.81 6.92
C ASP A 16 12.19 8.96 8.06
N ILE A 17 11.13 9.74 7.82
CA ILE A 17 10.07 9.95 8.81
C ILE A 17 9.17 8.71 8.79
N PRO A 18 8.86 8.11 9.96
CA PRO A 18 7.93 7.00 10.04
C PRO A 18 6.61 7.30 9.32
N PHE A 19 6.22 6.41 8.41
CA PHE A 19 5.04 6.57 7.57
C PHE A 19 4.18 5.32 7.58
N LEU A 20 2.86 5.52 7.82
CA LEU A 20 1.83 4.50 7.67
C LEU A 20 0.74 4.97 6.69
N GLY A 21 0.69 4.36 5.50
CA GLY A 21 -0.29 4.71 4.46
C GLY A 21 -1.45 3.72 4.37
N ILE A 22 -2.67 4.10 4.75
CA ILE A 22 -3.83 3.20 4.76
C ILE A 22 -4.67 3.37 3.49
N CYS A 23 -4.97 2.27 2.79
CA CYS A 23 -5.87 2.24 1.63
C CYS A 23 -5.43 3.26 0.56
N LEU A 24 -6.12 4.40 0.41
CA LEU A 24 -5.67 5.50 -0.46
C LEU A 24 -4.23 5.95 -0.15
N GLY A 25 -3.76 5.83 1.10
CA GLY A 25 -2.37 6.10 1.47
C GLY A 25 -1.36 5.18 0.77
N MET A 26 -1.66 3.88 0.66
CA MET A 26 -0.84 2.91 -0.11
C MET A 26 -0.87 3.24 -1.60
N GLN A 27 -2.04 3.56 -2.13
CA GLN A 27 -2.21 3.97 -3.52
C GLN A 27 -1.35 5.19 -3.86
N MET A 28 -1.43 6.24 -3.03
CA MET A 28 -0.68 7.48 -3.27
C MET A 28 0.82 7.32 -2.99
N ALA A 29 1.22 6.42 -2.09
CA ALA A 29 2.64 6.10 -1.90
C ALA A 29 3.22 5.37 -3.12
N SER A 30 2.44 4.49 -3.76
CA SER A 30 2.84 3.86 -5.01
C SER A 30 2.98 4.89 -6.15
N VAL A 31 2.04 5.84 -6.25
CA VAL A 31 2.08 6.93 -7.24
C VAL A 31 3.28 7.86 -6.99
N GLU A 32 3.52 8.24 -5.73
CA GLU A 32 4.68 9.04 -5.34
C GLU A 32 5.99 8.37 -5.78
N PHE A 33 6.15 7.09 -5.45
CA PHE A 33 7.33 6.32 -5.81
C PHE A 33 7.53 6.23 -7.32
N ALA A 34 6.45 6.03 -8.09
CA ALA A 34 6.52 6.04 -9.55
C ALA A 34 6.97 7.40 -10.12
N ARG A 35 6.42 8.50 -9.60
CA ARG A 35 6.74 9.86 -10.09
C ARG A 35 8.15 10.29 -9.75
N ASP A 36 8.59 9.98 -8.53
CA ASP A 36 9.86 10.46 -8.00
C ASP A 36 11.01 9.50 -8.30
N VAL A 37 10.87 8.22 -7.94
CA VAL A 37 11.95 7.23 -8.04
C VAL A 37 12.05 6.64 -9.44
N LEU A 38 10.92 6.30 -10.08
CA LEU A 38 10.92 5.75 -11.44
C LEU A 38 10.89 6.82 -12.54
N GLY A 39 10.70 8.10 -12.17
CA GLY A 39 10.64 9.21 -13.11
C GLY A 39 9.38 9.27 -13.99
N LEU A 40 8.36 8.47 -13.70
CA LEU A 40 7.08 8.42 -14.45
C LEU A 40 6.22 9.63 -14.07
N LYS A 41 6.49 10.79 -14.68
CA LYS A 41 5.86 12.06 -14.29
C LYS A 41 4.34 12.09 -14.45
N ASP A 42 3.79 11.29 -15.37
CA ASP A 42 2.36 11.15 -15.61
C ASP A 42 1.75 9.95 -14.86
N ALA A 43 2.41 9.45 -13.82
CA ALA A 43 1.88 8.38 -12.98
C ALA A 43 0.69 8.83 -12.14
N GLY A 44 -0.33 7.99 -12.01
CA GLY A 44 -1.48 8.28 -11.15
C GLY A 44 -2.51 7.17 -11.10
N THR A 45 -3.77 7.56 -10.91
CA THR A 45 -4.91 6.65 -10.76
C THR A 45 -5.98 6.90 -11.83
N THR A 46 -6.47 5.83 -12.43
CA THR A 46 -7.59 5.89 -13.39
C THR A 46 -8.91 6.32 -12.72
N GLU A 47 -8.98 6.28 -11.38
CA GLU A 47 -10.14 6.79 -10.63
C GLU A 47 -10.40 8.27 -10.87
N THR A 48 -9.32 9.07 -10.95
CA THR A 48 -9.42 10.52 -11.14
C THR A 48 -9.04 10.97 -12.54
N GLN A 49 -8.26 10.16 -13.26
CA GLN A 49 -7.76 10.46 -14.60
C GLN A 49 -7.84 9.21 -15.48
N PRO A 50 -9.00 8.92 -16.09
CA PRO A 50 -9.22 7.67 -16.85
C PRO A 50 -8.21 7.42 -17.98
N ASP A 51 -7.73 8.48 -18.63
CA ASP A 51 -6.83 8.42 -19.79
C ASP A 51 -5.34 8.64 -19.42
N ILE A 52 -4.99 8.47 -18.15
CA ILE A 52 -3.62 8.68 -17.66
C ILE A 52 -2.63 7.70 -18.32
N LYS A 53 -1.44 8.19 -18.70
CA LYS A 53 -0.47 7.36 -19.45
C LYS A 53 0.13 6.25 -18.59
N ASP A 54 0.40 6.54 -17.32
CA ASP A 54 1.01 5.63 -16.37
C ASP A 54 0.04 5.28 -15.23
N PRO A 55 -0.95 4.39 -15.45
CA PRO A 55 -1.95 4.04 -14.45
C PRO A 55 -1.36 3.10 -13.39
N ILE A 56 -0.71 3.66 -12.38
CA ILE A 56 -0.16 2.92 -11.25
C ILE A 56 -1.27 2.25 -10.45
N ILE A 57 -2.39 2.95 -10.31
CA ILE A 57 -3.59 2.47 -9.64
C ILE A 57 -4.71 2.39 -10.67
N ASP A 58 -5.30 1.22 -10.83
CA ASP A 58 -6.26 0.94 -11.89
C ASP A 58 -7.34 -0.05 -11.45
N LEU A 59 -8.45 -0.11 -12.19
CA LEU A 59 -9.37 -1.23 -12.09
C LEU A 59 -8.69 -2.46 -12.70
N MET A 60 -8.84 -3.61 -12.03
CA MET A 60 -8.30 -4.87 -12.58
C MET A 60 -8.90 -5.14 -13.97
N ARG A 61 -8.10 -5.67 -14.91
CA ARG A 61 -8.55 -5.92 -16.30
C ARG A 61 -9.81 -6.80 -16.37
N ASP A 62 -9.96 -7.74 -15.45
CA ASP A 62 -11.15 -8.61 -15.33
C ASP A 62 -12.43 -7.84 -14.93
N GLN A 63 -12.29 -6.56 -14.58
CA GLN A 63 -13.35 -5.64 -14.16
C GLN A 63 -13.59 -4.50 -15.18
N VAL A 64 -12.77 -4.40 -16.23
CA VAL A 64 -12.92 -3.39 -17.30
C VAL A 64 -14.11 -3.78 -18.18
N GLY A 65 -15.10 -2.90 -18.29
CA GLY A 65 -16.33 -3.15 -19.06
C GLY A 65 -17.51 -3.70 -18.23
N VAL A 66 -17.33 -3.90 -16.92
CA VAL A 66 -18.46 -4.21 -16.02
C VAL A 66 -19.33 -2.96 -15.88
N LYS A 67 -20.46 -2.92 -16.61
CA LYS A 67 -21.45 -1.82 -16.55
C LYS A 67 -21.94 -1.53 -15.12
N ASN A 68 -21.79 -2.49 -14.22
CA ASN A 68 -22.16 -2.38 -12.83
C ASN A 68 -20.90 -2.28 -11.96
N LEU A 69 -20.45 -1.05 -11.73
CA LEU A 69 -19.34 -0.72 -10.83
C LEU A 69 -19.49 -1.37 -9.43
N GLY A 70 -20.66 -1.85 -9.01
CA GLY A 70 -20.82 -2.64 -7.79
C GLY A 70 -20.00 -3.94 -7.76
N GLY A 71 -19.74 -4.57 -8.91
CA GLY A 71 -19.00 -5.84 -9.00
C GLY A 71 -17.49 -5.72 -8.82
N THR A 72 -16.94 -4.51 -8.79
CA THR A 72 -15.49 -4.26 -8.66
C THR A 72 -15.06 -4.00 -7.22
N LEU A 73 -16.02 -3.78 -6.31
CA LEU A 73 -15.76 -3.45 -4.91
C LEU A 73 -15.24 -4.67 -4.15
N ARG A 74 -13.99 -4.61 -3.67
CA ARG A 74 -13.52 -5.50 -2.60
C ARG A 74 -14.01 -5.00 -1.26
N LEU A 75 -15.03 -5.68 -0.76
CA LEU A 75 -15.64 -5.41 0.54
C LEU A 75 -15.59 -6.67 1.40
N GLY A 76 -15.03 -6.58 2.61
CA GLY A 76 -15.01 -7.70 3.55
C GLY A 76 -13.62 -8.17 3.91
N LEU A 77 -13.52 -9.40 4.41
CA LEU A 77 -12.29 -10.00 4.92
C LEU A 77 -11.58 -10.78 3.81
N TYR A 78 -10.29 -10.52 3.60
CA TYR A 78 -9.47 -11.20 2.59
C TYR A 78 -8.13 -11.65 3.18
N PRO A 79 -7.56 -12.77 2.68
CA PRO A 79 -6.22 -13.22 3.03
C PRO A 79 -5.14 -12.30 2.45
N CYS A 80 -4.07 -12.12 3.22
CA CYS A 80 -2.85 -11.44 2.81
C CYS A 80 -1.66 -12.29 3.28
N VAL A 81 -0.91 -12.84 2.32
CA VAL A 81 0.31 -13.62 2.55
C VAL A 81 1.46 -12.66 2.78
N LEU A 82 2.17 -12.82 3.89
CA LEU A 82 3.24 -11.92 4.31
C LEU A 82 4.60 -12.42 3.86
N LYS A 83 5.43 -11.50 3.37
CA LYS A 83 6.83 -11.78 3.01
C LYS A 83 7.64 -12.00 4.29
N PRO A 84 8.31 -13.15 4.47
CA PRO A 84 9.16 -13.39 5.64
C PRO A 84 10.24 -12.31 5.81
N GLY A 85 10.49 -11.90 7.05
CA GLY A 85 11.50 -10.89 7.39
C GLY A 85 11.08 -9.43 7.18
N SER A 86 9.92 -9.18 6.55
CA SER A 86 9.37 -7.82 6.37
C SER A 86 8.94 -7.17 7.68
N VAL A 87 8.73 -5.85 7.66
CA VAL A 87 8.18 -5.11 8.80
C VAL A 87 6.76 -5.60 9.10
N ALA A 88 5.94 -5.83 8.07
CA ALA A 88 4.60 -6.37 8.22
C ALA A 88 4.61 -7.77 8.87
N ALA A 89 5.47 -8.69 8.42
CA ALA A 89 5.59 -10.01 9.05
C ALA A 89 5.92 -9.89 10.55
N LYS A 90 6.89 -9.06 10.91
CA LYS A 90 7.26 -8.82 12.32
C LYS A 90 6.12 -8.18 13.13
N ALA A 91 5.37 -7.26 12.52
CA ALA A 91 4.22 -6.60 13.15
C ALA A 91 3.07 -7.58 13.46
N TYR A 92 3.03 -8.71 12.78
CA TYR A 92 2.04 -9.78 12.97
C TYR A 92 2.67 -11.07 13.50
N ASP A 93 3.65 -10.96 14.40
CA ASP A 93 4.27 -12.09 15.10
C ASP A 93 4.83 -13.18 14.16
N ASN A 94 5.32 -12.76 12.99
CA ASN A 94 5.83 -13.61 11.90
C ASN A 94 4.80 -14.62 11.36
N ALA A 95 3.52 -14.29 11.41
CA ALA A 95 2.48 -15.06 10.73
C ALA A 95 2.77 -15.17 9.22
N HIS A 96 2.52 -16.35 8.65
CA HIS A 96 2.61 -16.56 7.20
C HIS A 96 1.49 -15.83 6.44
N GLU A 97 0.28 -15.80 7.01
CA GLU A 97 -0.90 -15.18 6.43
C GLU A 97 -1.72 -14.46 7.51
N ILE A 98 -2.33 -13.34 7.14
CA ILE A 98 -3.28 -12.58 7.95
C ILE A 98 -4.59 -12.37 7.20
N GLN A 99 -5.67 -12.12 7.93
CA GLN A 99 -7.00 -11.85 7.38
C GLN A 99 -7.41 -10.40 7.66
N LYS A 100 -7.58 -9.59 6.62
CA LYS A 100 -7.75 -8.12 6.72
C LYS A 100 -8.96 -7.59 5.98
N ARG A 101 -9.50 -6.47 6.46
CA ARG A 101 -10.74 -5.89 5.93
C ARG A 101 -10.47 -4.87 4.83
N HIS A 102 -11.07 -5.06 3.67
CA HIS A 102 -11.00 -4.18 2.51
C HIS A 102 -12.32 -3.43 2.29
N ARG A 103 -12.19 -2.21 1.75
CA ARG A 103 -13.30 -1.39 1.27
C ARG A 103 -12.80 -0.43 0.18
N HIS A 104 -12.39 -1.00 -0.96
CA HIS A 104 -11.86 -0.22 -2.08
C HIS A 104 -12.17 -0.94 -3.41
N ARG A 105 -11.88 -0.28 -4.54
CA ARG A 105 -12.19 -0.75 -5.90
C ARG A 105 -10.95 -0.85 -6.78
N TYR A 106 -10.03 0.09 -6.61
CA TYR A 106 -8.85 0.22 -7.46
C TYR A 106 -7.66 -0.47 -6.82
N GLU A 107 -6.90 -1.16 -7.64
CA GLU A 107 -5.77 -1.99 -7.26
C GLU A 107 -4.48 -1.45 -7.85
N PHE A 108 -3.35 -1.87 -7.28
CA PHE A 108 -2.05 -1.62 -7.89
C PHE A 108 -1.92 -2.37 -9.22
N ASN A 109 -1.50 -1.66 -10.26
CA ASN A 109 -1.24 -2.24 -11.56
C ASN A 109 0.08 -3.00 -11.57
N THR A 110 0.01 -4.34 -11.56
CA THR A 110 1.16 -5.24 -11.44
C THR A 110 2.17 -5.12 -12.58
N LYS A 111 1.84 -4.44 -13.70
CA LYS A 111 2.81 -4.07 -14.74
C LYS A 111 4.00 -3.29 -14.18
N TYR A 112 3.78 -2.46 -13.14
CA TYR A 112 4.83 -1.63 -12.53
C TYR A 112 5.55 -2.31 -11.38
N ARG A 113 5.14 -3.52 -10.97
CA ARG A 113 5.67 -4.23 -9.80
C ARG A 113 7.18 -4.40 -9.89
N GLN A 114 7.65 -5.02 -10.97
CA GLN A 114 9.07 -5.35 -11.15
C GLN A 114 9.94 -4.09 -11.11
N ALA A 115 9.54 -3.05 -11.85
CA ALA A 115 10.28 -1.78 -11.87
C ALA A 115 10.39 -1.14 -10.48
N MET A 116 9.34 -1.21 -9.66
CA MET A 116 9.38 -0.71 -8.28
C MET A 116 10.26 -1.59 -7.37
N GLU A 117 10.18 -2.92 -7.52
CA GLU A 117 11.02 -3.87 -6.77
C GLU A 117 12.51 -3.67 -7.08
N ASP A 118 12.86 -3.47 -8.35
CA ASP A 118 14.24 -3.19 -8.80
C ASP A 118 14.81 -1.90 -8.19
N HIS A 119 13.95 -0.95 -7.81
CA HIS A 119 14.32 0.30 -7.16
C HIS A 119 14.16 0.27 -5.62
N GLY A 120 13.89 -0.90 -5.06
CA GLY A 120 13.92 -1.16 -3.62
C GLY A 120 12.58 -1.02 -2.89
N LEU A 121 11.47 -0.84 -3.60
CA LEU A 121 10.15 -1.01 -2.98
C LEU A 121 9.89 -2.50 -2.76
N VAL A 122 9.30 -2.88 -1.64
CA VAL A 122 9.00 -4.28 -1.33
C VAL A 122 7.49 -4.45 -1.21
N PHE A 123 6.93 -5.37 -1.98
CA PHE A 123 5.57 -5.87 -1.77
C PHE A 123 5.60 -6.92 -0.67
N SER A 124 5.36 -6.49 0.57
CA SER A 124 5.48 -7.33 1.76
C SER A 124 4.21 -8.09 2.11
N GLY A 125 3.11 -7.77 1.45
CA GLY A 125 1.83 -8.48 1.55
C GLY A 125 1.18 -8.61 0.19
N VAL A 126 0.73 -9.80 -0.15
CA VAL A 126 0.06 -10.10 -1.43
C VAL A 126 -1.14 -11.02 -1.22
N SER A 127 -2.10 -11.05 -2.16
CA SER A 127 -3.13 -12.09 -2.17
C SER A 127 -2.49 -13.49 -2.34
N PRO A 128 -3.15 -14.59 -1.93
CA PRO A 128 -2.59 -15.95 -2.03
C PRO A 128 -2.21 -16.39 -3.44
N ASP A 129 -2.89 -15.88 -4.46
CA ASP A 129 -2.60 -16.11 -5.88
C ASP A 129 -1.54 -15.13 -6.43
N ASN A 130 -0.96 -14.28 -5.57
CA ASN A 130 0.05 -13.27 -5.87
C ASN A 130 -0.39 -12.23 -6.92
N ARG A 131 -1.70 -12.06 -7.13
CA ARG A 131 -2.26 -11.12 -8.12
C ARG A 131 -2.47 -9.71 -7.57
N LEU A 132 -2.79 -9.56 -6.30
CA LEU A 132 -3.12 -8.28 -5.67
C LEU A 132 -2.05 -7.91 -4.65
N MET A 133 -1.61 -6.65 -4.73
CA MET A 133 -0.59 -6.11 -3.84
C MET A 133 -1.28 -5.50 -2.62
N GLU A 134 -1.08 -6.09 -1.45
CA GLU A 134 -1.83 -5.75 -0.24
C GLU A 134 -1.04 -4.86 0.73
N ILE A 135 0.29 -4.94 0.72
CA ILE A 135 1.16 -4.12 1.55
C ILE A 135 2.43 -3.77 0.77
N ILE A 136 2.81 -2.50 0.77
CA ILE A 136 4.14 -2.04 0.32
C ILE A 136 4.99 -1.55 1.48
N GLU A 137 6.29 -1.73 1.34
CA GLU A 137 7.32 -1.26 2.26
C GLU A 137 8.47 -0.61 1.49
N TYR A 138 9.15 0.36 2.11
CA TYR A 138 10.43 0.87 1.62
C TYR A 138 11.52 0.62 2.67
N PRO A 139 12.27 -0.50 2.58
CA PRO A 139 13.18 -0.95 3.63
C PRO A 139 14.40 -0.06 3.89
N LYS A 140 14.66 0.92 3.02
CA LYS A 140 15.69 1.93 3.26
C LYS A 140 15.32 2.89 4.39
N ASN A 141 14.03 3.01 4.71
CA ASN A 141 13.54 3.81 5.82
C ASN A 141 13.27 2.94 7.04
N LYS A 142 13.39 3.52 8.25
CA LYS A 142 13.12 2.85 9.53
C LYS A 142 11.72 2.27 9.59
N PHE A 143 10.74 3.04 9.10
CA PHE A 143 9.36 2.59 8.97
C PHE A 143 8.67 3.34 7.83
N PHE A 144 8.52 2.68 6.69
CA PHE A 144 7.67 3.15 5.61
C PHE A 144 6.83 1.96 5.15
N VAL A 145 5.60 1.90 5.65
CA VAL A 145 4.69 0.76 5.41
C VAL A 145 3.34 1.30 4.98
N ALA A 146 2.74 0.69 3.96
CA ALA A 146 1.43 1.12 3.51
C ALA A 146 0.55 -0.08 3.12
N PRO A 147 -0.41 -0.48 3.98
CA PRO A 147 -1.40 -1.49 3.62
C PRO A 147 -2.56 -0.93 2.79
N GLN A 148 -3.07 -1.73 1.86
CA GLN A 148 -4.26 -1.44 1.08
C GLN A 148 -5.56 -1.70 1.88
N TYR A 149 -5.53 -2.62 2.84
CA TYR A 149 -6.64 -2.85 3.77
C TYR A 149 -6.79 -1.74 4.80
N HIS A 150 -7.80 -1.88 5.66
CA HIS A 150 -8.12 -0.99 6.78
C HIS A 150 -7.78 -1.68 8.13
N PRO A 151 -6.55 -1.48 8.66
CA PRO A 151 -6.15 -1.98 9.98
C PRO A 151 -7.12 -1.56 11.10
N GLU A 152 -7.67 -0.34 10.99
CA GLU A 152 -8.53 0.29 12.00
C GLU A 152 -9.78 -0.54 12.36
N PHE A 153 -10.31 -1.35 11.44
CA PHE A 153 -11.52 -2.13 11.70
C PHE A 153 -11.29 -3.34 12.62
N GLN A 154 -10.04 -3.79 12.77
CA GLN A 154 -9.68 -4.96 13.57
C GLN A 154 -8.91 -4.62 14.85
N SER A 155 -8.54 -3.36 15.05
CA SER A 155 -7.94 -2.91 16.31
C SER A 155 -8.93 -3.01 17.48
N ARG A 156 -8.47 -3.42 18.66
CA ARG A 156 -9.25 -3.49 19.90
C ARG A 156 -8.41 -2.94 21.07
N PRO A 157 -9.02 -2.41 22.15
CA PRO A 157 -8.27 -1.88 23.29
C PRO A 157 -7.29 -2.88 23.92
N ASN A 158 -7.66 -4.16 23.98
CA ASN A 158 -6.85 -5.25 24.53
C ASN A 158 -6.01 -5.99 23.48
N LYS A 159 -6.17 -5.64 22.19
CA LYS A 159 -5.46 -6.24 21.06
C LYS A 159 -5.24 -5.16 20.00
N PRO A 160 -4.25 -4.27 20.20
CA PRO A 160 -3.96 -3.24 19.21
C PRO A 160 -3.54 -3.90 17.90
N GLU A 161 -3.86 -3.23 16.81
CA GLU A 161 -3.45 -3.63 15.48
C GLU A 161 -1.90 -3.65 15.35
N GLY A 162 -1.36 -4.70 14.73
CA GLY A 162 0.08 -4.92 14.61
C GLY A 162 0.85 -3.77 13.94
N LEU A 163 0.37 -3.27 12.79
CA LEU A 163 0.99 -2.15 12.08
C LEU A 163 0.85 -0.84 12.86
N PHE A 164 -0.23 -0.62 13.61
CA PHE A 164 -0.32 0.55 14.50
C PHE A 164 0.68 0.48 15.64
N LYS A 165 0.83 -0.68 16.28
CA LYS A 165 1.83 -0.89 17.33
C LYS A 165 3.24 -0.63 16.77
N ALA A 166 3.55 -1.20 15.61
CA ALA A 166 4.85 -1.04 14.96
C ALA A 166 5.12 0.41 14.54
N PHE A 167 4.12 1.11 14.01
CA PHE A 167 4.22 2.51 13.63
C PHE A 167 4.49 3.42 14.84
N ILE A 168 3.74 3.26 15.94
CA ILE A 168 3.94 4.06 17.15
C ILE A 168 5.31 3.81 17.77
N GLN A 169 5.78 2.55 17.77
CA GLN A 169 7.13 2.23 18.22
C GLN A 169 8.18 2.97 17.37
N ALA A 170 8.08 2.86 16.04
CA ALA A 170 9.00 3.54 15.13
C ALA A 170 8.97 5.07 15.29
N ALA A 171 7.78 5.65 15.52
CA ALA A 171 7.63 7.08 15.78
C ALA A 171 8.24 7.51 17.12
N GLY A 172 8.11 6.70 18.17
CA GLY A 172 8.72 6.96 19.48
C GLY A 172 10.24 6.87 19.47
N ASP A 173 10.80 6.00 18.64
CA ASP A 173 12.25 5.83 18.48
C ASP A 173 12.87 6.83 17.49
N PHE A 174 12.04 7.57 16.75
CA PHE A 174 12.51 8.53 15.76
C PHE A 174 13.17 9.73 16.41
N LYS A 175 14.42 9.99 16.01
CA LYS A 175 15.18 11.20 16.34
C LYS A 175 15.40 11.95 15.04
N ALA A 176 14.94 13.20 15.01
CA ALA A 176 15.09 14.12 13.89
C ALA A 176 16.56 14.51 13.66
#